data_AF-A0A8H7DRR1-F1
#
_entry.id   AF-A0A8H7DRR1-F1
#
_cell.length_a   1.000
_cell.length_b   1.000
_cell.length_c   1.000
_cell.angle_alpha   90.00
_cell.angle_beta   90.00
_cell.angle_gamma   90.00
#
_symmetry.space_group_name_H-M   'P 1'
#
loop_
_entity.id
_entity.type
_entity.pdbx_description
1 polymer ?
#
loop_
_entity_poly.entity_id
_entity_poly.type
_entity_poly.pdbx_seq_one_letter_code
_entity_poly.pdbx_strand_id
1 'polypeptide(L)'
;MSHPKLLPEMLPHQRALIDTSFEEGQYESGLIAFDQLRVAAKCYPSPALVSQVLYLALYTPPPNEQKVTEPGSPSKMASRQQRLAHMPTQAASSAAQRLLMSLITSTPPEILLRGLPSYSPPGGTVLNEEADSYVAKEARCIRQAKDCWSILKEGFIHETAAAPIKTRWQRRQSHDDQDAAHAQSPLIVAENAWPVLEWLVRLFQEDELRHNGHSPLLLSEIPLPRDNTGARWETDAALDIVFYSLSQTSERRRHCGIQLLTMLIRLWAARHLDTHMFIASVYKRVSTCQGIQLLALLDNLGAVPSTMEFRITICQKLLSDMSLDSSTRGRPRPQARTQPRAIRGAQRSQTIVDAPSSPAAGPPSSILPSMTILHLLRDESYTTTEERPKSLIAHVKFHLLMAYGAYQYGLKPADIPWTQALRSGEILETINNVFDRLGDANVLGDTLKIHVSQWITDI
;
A
#
# COMPACT_ATOMS: atom_id res chain seq x y z
N MET A 1 3.58 0.13 31.26
CA MET A 1 4.24 0.92 30.20
C MET A 1 3.99 2.39 30.49
N SER A 2 5.03 3.14 30.86
CA SER A 2 4.89 4.58 31.11
C SER A 2 4.46 5.27 29.81
N HIS A 3 3.30 5.93 29.81
CA HIS A 3 2.90 6.78 28.71
C HIS A 3 4.03 7.79 28.44
N PRO A 4 4.64 7.82 27.25
CA PRO A 4 5.60 8.88 26.93
C PRO A 4 4.87 10.20 27.14
N LYS A 5 5.47 11.14 27.88
CA LYS A 5 4.95 12.49 28.03
C LYS A 5 4.68 13.01 26.62
N LEU A 6 3.40 13.10 26.24
CA LEU A 6 2.99 13.62 24.94
C LEU A 6 3.58 15.03 24.84
N LEU A 7 4.54 15.23 23.94
CA LEU A 7 5.04 16.58 23.68
C LEU A 7 3.85 17.45 23.29
N PRO A 8 3.83 18.72 23.72
CA PRO A 8 2.73 19.61 23.40
C PRO A 8 2.64 19.80 21.89
N GLU A 9 1.42 19.97 21.39
CA GLU A 9 1.21 20.45 20.04
C GLU A 9 1.76 21.88 19.92
N MET A 10 2.25 22.22 18.73
CA MET A 10 2.76 23.55 18.42
C MET A 10 1.76 24.66 18.82
N LEU A 11 2.25 25.72 19.46
CA LEU A 11 1.41 26.79 20.00
C LEU A 11 0.84 27.68 18.87
N PRO A 12 -0.33 28.30 19.06
CA PRO A 12 -0.97 29.12 18.02
C PRO A 12 -0.09 30.22 17.44
N HIS A 13 0.72 30.90 18.26
CA HIS A 13 1.63 31.95 17.79
C HIS A 13 2.77 31.42 16.91
N GLN A 14 3.22 30.17 17.14
CA GLN A 14 4.24 29.53 16.31
C GLN A 14 3.65 29.12 14.96
N ARG A 15 2.39 28.66 14.96
CA ARG A 15 1.64 28.39 13.73
C ARG A 15 1.43 29.66 12.93
N ALA A 16 1.06 30.75 13.58
CA ALA A 16 0.85 32.05 12.95
C ALA A 16 2.09 32.54 12.19
N LEU A 17 3.30 32.32 12.72
CA LEU A 17 4.55 32.66 12.01
C LEU A 17 4.70 31.89 10.69
N ILE A 18 4.35 30.60 10.69
CA ILE A 18 4.39 29.75 9.51
C ILE A 18 3.30 30.16 8.52
N ASP A 19 2.08 30.40 9.02
CA ASP A 19 0.94 30.81 8.22
C ASP A 19 1.18 32.17 7.55
N THR A 20 1.81 33.14 8.23
CA THR A 20 2.22 34.42 7.62
C THR A 20 3.19 34.21 6.46
N SER A 21 4.21 33.34 6.62
CA SER A 21 5.12 33.02 5.50
C SER A 21 4.39 32.38 4.32
N PHE A 22 3.40 31.51 4.59
CA PHE A 22 2.59 30.88 3.54
C PHE A 22 1.59 31.84 2.88
N GLU A 23 1.06 32.81 3.62
CA GLU A 23 0.24 33.91 3.09
C GLU A 23 1.05 34.81 2.17
N GLU A 24 2.31 35.09 2.50
CA GLU A 24 3.21 35.89 1.67
C GLU A 24 3.77 35.14 0.44
N GLY A 25 3.41 33.86 0.26
CA GLY A 25 3.96 33.02 -0.82
C GLY A 25 5.40 32.55 -0.60
N GLN A 26 5.98 32.82 0.59
CA GLN A 26 7.34 32.42 0.97
C GLN A 26 7.36 31.00 1.55
N TYR A 27 6.95 30.02 0.74
CA TYR A 27 6.77 28.64 1.19
C TYR A 27 8.05 27.98 1.71
N GLU A 28 9.19 28.20 1.06
CA GLU A 28 10.48 27.63 1.47
C GLU A 28 10.90 28.16 2.85
N SER A 29 10.78 29.47 3.07
CA SER A 29 11.06 30.11 4.35
C SER A 29 10.12 29.60 5.44
N GLY A 30 8.83 29.47 5.15
CA GLY A 30 7.83 28.92 6.07
C GLY A 30 8.11 27.47 6.46
N LEU A 31 8.53 26.63 5.50
CA LEU A 31 8.90 25.22 5.77
C LEU A 31 10.17 25.11 6.62
N ILE A 32 11.17 25.99 6.39
CA ILE A 32 12.38 26.06 7.21
C ILE A 32 12.03 26.51 8.64
N ALA A 33 11.22 27.57 8.77
CA ALA A 33 10.76 28.07 10.05
C ALA A 33 9.97 27.00 10.81
N PHE A 34 9.12 26.24 10.10
CA PHE A 34 8.38 25.12 10.67
C PHE A 34 9.32 24.06 11.28
N ASP A 35 10.33 23.59 10.53
CA ASP A 35 11.27 22.59 11.07
C ASP A 35 12.05 23.12 12.28
N GLN A 36 12.54 24.37 12.20
CA GLN A 36 13.29 25.02 13.28
C GLN A 36 12.46 25.21 14.55
N LEU A 37 11.23 25.70 14.42
CA LEU A 37 10.32 25.93 15.56
C LEU A 37 9.97 24.61 16.25
N ARG A 38 9.71 23.56 15.48
CA ARG A 38 9.41 22.23 16.00
C ARG A 38 10.57 21.66 16.80
N VAL A 39 11.79 21.75 16.28
CA VAL A 39 13.00 21.28 16.95
C VAL A 39 13.31 22.11 18.20
N ALA A 40 13.22 23.44 18.11
CA ALA A 40 13.52 24.35 19.21
C ALA A 40 12.51 24.22 20.36
N ALA A 41 11.22 24.17 20.04
CA ALA A 41 10.13 24.08 21.01
C ALA A 41 9.83 22.66 21.47
N LYS A 42 10.45 21.64 20.86
CA LYS A 42 10.19 20.21 21.09
C LYS A 42 8.69 19.91 21.08
N CYS A 43 8.01 20.40 20.05
CA CYS A 43 6.56 20.26 19.90
C CYS A 43 6.20 19.38 18.70
N TYR A 44 4.95 18.91 18.66
CA TYR A 44 4.42 18.18 17.52
C TYR A 44 3.69 19.08 16.53
N PRO A 45 3.75 18.78 15.23
CA PRO A 45 3.00 19.53 14.24
C PRO A 45 1.50 19.34 14.42
N SER A 46 0.73 20.40 14.14
CA SER A 46 -0.72 20.28 14.08
C SER A 46 -1.12 19.46 12.85
N PRO A 47 -2.25 18.73 12.89
CA PRO A 47 -2.74 17.97 11.73
C PRO A 47 -2.93 18.85 10.49
N ALA A 48 -3.37 20.09 10.68
CA ALA A 48 -3.55 21.05 9.59
C ALA A 48 -2.22 21.37 8.87
N LEU A 49 -1.13 21.58 9.62
CA LEU A 49 0.19 21.83 9.03
C LEU A 49 0.71 20.61 8.28
N VAL A 50 0.46 19.39 8.77
CA VAL A 50 0.81 18.16 8.03
C VAL A 50 0.06 18.10 6.69
N SER A 51 -1.24 18.39 6.66
CA SER A 51 -2.01 18.45 5.40
C SER A 51 -1.49 19.52 4.44
N GLN A 52 -1.08 20.70 4.96
CA GLN A 52 -0.50 21.78 4.15
C GLN A 52 0.84 21.36 3.51
N VAL A 53 1.72 20.71 4.27
CA VAL A 53 2.99 20.20 3.75
C VAL A 53 2.76 19.10 2.72
N LEU A 54 1.78 18.20 2.94
CA LEU A 54 1.38 17.19 1.96
C LEU A 54 0.88 17.82 0.66
N TYR A 55 0.04 18.85 0.74
CA TYR A 55 -0.41 19.60 -0.43
C TYR A 55 0.77 20.19 -1.20
N LEU A 56 1.70 20.87 -0.52
CA LEU A 56 2.90 21.42 -1.16
C LEU A 56 3.77 20.34 -1.81
N ALA A 57 3.93 19.19 -1.15
CA ALA A 57 4.71 18.06 -1.65
C ALA A 57 4.10 17.39 -2.90
N LEU A 58 2.77 17.40 -3.01
CA LEU A 58 2.00 16.89 -4.15
C LEU A 58 1.77 17.95 -5.24
N TYR A 59 2.08 19.21 -4.99
CA TYR A 59 1.88 20.25 -5.99
C TYR A 59 2.84 20.05 -7.17
N THR A 60 2.32 20.19 -8.40
CA THR A 60 3.15 20.24 -9.61
C THR A 60 2.95 21.60 -10.25
N PRO A 61 3.98 22.46 -10.31
CA PRO A 61 3.86 23.74 -10.98
C PRO A 61 3.66 23.52 -12.49
N PRO A 62 2.83 24.35 -13.16
CA PRO A 62 2.60 24.22 -14.59
C PRO A 62 3.92 24.36 -15.37
N PRO A 63 4.17 23.49 -16.36
CA PRO A 63 5.36 23.58 -17.20
C PRO A 63 5.27 24.83 -18.06
N ASN A 64 6.10 25.81 -17.75
CA ASN A 64 6.13 27.17 -18.28
C ASN A 64 5.00 28.08 -17.80
N GLU A 65 5.45 29.24 -17.31
CA GLU A 65 4.78 30.52 -17.47
C GLU A 65 4.41 30.70 -18.96
N GLN A 66 3.33 30.09 -19.42
CA GLN A 66 2.67 30.57 -20.62
C GLN A 66 2.24 31.98 -20.28
N LYS A 67 3.05 32.94 -20.75
CA LYS A 67 2.68 34.32 -21.02
C LYS A 67 1.49 34.27 -21.97
N VAL A 68 0.33 33.89 -21.45
CA VAL A 68 -0.94 34.08 -22.12
C VAL A 68 -1.21 35.57 -22.00
N THR A 69 -0.60 36.32 -22.93
CA THR A 69 -0.96 37.69 -23.29
C THR A 69 -2.37 37.69 -23.88
N GLU A 70 -3.36 37.35 -23.06
CA GLU A 70 -4.73 37.71 -23.36
C GLU A 70 -4.98 39.09 -22.74
N PRO A 71 -5.47 40.08 -23.53
CA PRO A 71 -5.81 41.39 -23.01
C PRO A 71 -7.07 41.28 -22.15
N GLY A 72 -6.88 40.93 -20.88
CA GLY A 72 -7.93 40.95 -19.86
C GLY A 72 -8.04 42.33 -19.21
N SER A 73 -9.23 42.70 -18.76
CA SER A 73 -9.45 43.89 -17.93
C SER A 73 -8.42 43.96 -16.77
N PRO A 74 -7.87 45.15 -16.44
CA PRO A 74 -6.80 45.30 -15.45
C PRO A 74 -7.11 44.67 -14.08
N SER A 75 -8.39 44.65 -13.67
CA SER A 75 -8.81 43.96 -12.43
C SER A 75 -8.63 42.43 -12.50
N LYS A 76 -8.86 41.82 -13.67
CA LYS A 76 -8.63 40.39 -13.89
C LYS A 76 -7.13 40.08 -13.97
N MET A 77 -6.34 40.96 -14.57
CA MET A 77 -4.88 40.84 -14.60
C MET A 77 -4.25 40.91 -13.21
N ALA A 78 -4.69 41.88 -12.38
CA ALA A 78 -4.21 42.01 -10.99
C ALA A 78 -4.57 40.78 -10.14
N SER A 79 -5.82 40.28 -10.25
CA SER A 79 -6.24 39.05 -9.54
C SER A 79 -5.47 37.81 -9.98
N ARG A 80 -5.11 37.72 -11.27
CA ARG A 80 -4.30 36.62 -11.82
C ARG A 80 -2.85 36.71 -11.37
N GLN A 81 -2.26 37.90 -11.36
CA GLN A 81 -0.91 38.13 -10.84
C GLN A 81 -0.82 37.80 -9.35
N GLN A 82 -1.81 38.20 -8.54
CA GLN A 82 -1.88 37.80 -7.13
C GLN A 82 -1.97 36.29 -6.97
N ARG A 83 -2.85 35.61 -7.73
CA ARG A 83 -2.94 34.14 -7.69
C ARG A 83 -1.63 33.44 -8.07
N LEU A 84 -0.95 33.93 -9.11
CA LEU A 84 0.34 33.39 -9.54
C LEU A 84 1.44 33.61 -8.49
N ALA A 85 1.43 34.74 -7.78
CA ALA A 85 2.38 35.02 -6.70
C ALA A 85 2.22 34.08 -5.50
N HIS A 86 1.03 33.51 -5.29
CA HIS A 86 0.74 32.53 -4.24
C HIS A 86 0.74 31.08 -4.75
N MET A 87 1.19 30.80 -5.97
CA MET A 87 1.33 29.41 -6.43
C MET A 87 2.62 28.79 -5.86
N PRO A 88 2.55 27.58 -5.29
CA PRO A 88 3.75 26.89 -4.84
C PRO A 88 4.77 26.67 -5.96
N THR A 89 6.04 26.90 -5.66
CA THR A 89 7.16 26.69 -6.58
C THR A 89 7.61 25.22 -6.56
N GLN A 90 8.38 24.81 -7.58
CA GLN A 90 9.01 23.48 -7.56
C GLN A 90 9.99 23.33 -6.37
N ALA A 91 10.65 24.43 -5.98
CA ALA A 91 11.55 24.45 -4.84
C ALA A 91 10.79 24.22 -3.53
N ALA A 92 9.63 24.86 -3.35
CA ALA A 92 8.73 24.61 -2.24
C ALA A 92 8.26 23.16 -2.18
N SER A 93 7.86 22.55 -3.30
CA SER A 93 7.48 21.13 -3.35
C SER A 93 8.63 20.21 -2.92
N SER A 94 9.85 20.47 -3.41
CA SER A 94 11.04 19.71 -3.01
C SER A 94 11.43 19.89 -1.54
N ALA A 95 11.21 21.09 -0.98
CA ALA A 95 11.46 21.37 0.44
C ALA A 95 10.42 20.66 1.32
N ALA A 96 9.15 20.66 0.91
CA ALA A 96 8.07 19.96 1.59
C ALA A 96 8.32 18.44 1.63
N GLN A 97 8.74 17.84 0.51
CA GLN A 97 9.11 16.42 0.44
C GLN A 97 10.26 16.06 1.40
N ARG A 98 11.30 16.89 1.48
CA ARG A 98 12.40 16.71 2.44
C ARG A 98 11.93 16.84 3.89
N LEU A 99 11.06 17.81 4.16
CA LEU A 99 10.50 18.02 5.49
C LEU A 99 9.65 16.84 5.94
N LEU A 100 8.79 16.29 5.07
CA LEU A 100 8.00 15.09 5.36
C LEU A 100 8.89 13.93 5.81
N MET A 101 9.98 13.66 5.09
CA MET A 101 10.94 12.61 5.48
C MET A 101 11.64 12.91 6.82
N SER A 102 11.98 14.17 7.10
CA SER A 102 12.55 14.59 8.40
C SER A 102 11.54 14.40 9.56
N LEU A 103 10.26 14.62 9.30
CA LEU A 103 9.22 14.47 10.32
C LEU A 103 9.08 13.02 10.80
N ILE A 104 9.27 12.03 9.93
CA ILE A 104 9.19 10.61 10.31
C ILE A 104 10.16 10.26 11.45
N THR A 105 11.39 10.77 11.40
CA THR A 105 12.43 10.40 12.38
C THR A 105 12.24 11.07 13.74
N SER A 106 11.42 12.12 13.79
CA SER A 106 11.36 13.03 14.94
C SER A 106 9.94 13.24 15.48
N THR A 107 8.93 12.68 14.82
CA THR A 107 7.51 12.76 15.20
C THR A 107 6.90 11.35 15.19
N PRO A 108 6.09 10.98 16.20
CA PRO A 108 5.39 9.70 16.20
C PRO A 108 4.46 9.54 14.98
N PRO A 109 4.40 8.36 14.36
CA PRO A 109 3.56 8.12 13.18
C PRO A 109 2.08 8.45 13.38
N GLU A 110 1.56 8.24 14.58
CA GLU A 110 0.16 8.47 14.94
C GLU A 110 -0.21 9.95 14.85
N ILE A 111 0.75 10.85 15.13
CA ILE A 111 0.57 12.29 15.03
C ILE A 111 0.55 12.73 13.56
N LEU A 112 1.44 12.18 12.74
CA LEU A 112 1.52 12.51 11.33
C LEU A 112 0.30 12.00 10.55
N LEU A 113 -0.20 10.81 10.87
CA LEU A 113 -1.38 10.25 10.21
C LEU A 113 -2.65 11.08 10.45
N ARG A 114 -2.74 11.86 11.54
CA ARG A 114 -3.88 12.76 11.77
C ARG A 114 -4.06 13.82 10.70
N GLY A 115 -3.00 14.13 9.93
CA GLY A 115 -3.07 15.04 8.78
C GLY A 115 -3.68 14.42 7.52
N LEU A 116 -3.99 13.12 7.53
CA LEU A 116 -4.53 12.35 6.41
C LEU A 116 -5.99 11.92 6.68
N PRO A 117 -6.76 11.62 5.62
CA PRO A 117 -8.05 10.95 5.79
C PRO A 117 -7.82 9.54 6.33
N SER A 118 -8.64 9.11 7.29
CA SER A 118 -8.56 7.77 7.86
C SER A 118 -9.95 7.22 8.15
N TYR A 119 -10.15 5.91 7.95
CA TYR A 119 -11.43 5.25 8.25
C TYR A 119 -11.66 5.09 9.76
N SER A 120 -10.60 5.17 10.57
CA SER A 120 -10.67 5.07 12.02
C SER A 120 -9.68 6.07 12.64
N PRO A 121 -10.04 7.36 12.75
CA PRO A 121 -9.11 8.40 13.18
C PRO A 121 -8.57 8.10 14.59
N PRO A 122 -7.23 8.12 14.80
CA PRO A 122 -6.63 7.92 16.11
C PRO A 122 -6.85 9.16 16.99
N GLY A 123 -7.99 9.19 17.68
CA GLY A 123 -8.44 10.30 18.52
C GLY A 123 -9.54 11.11 17.83
N GLY A 124 -10.64 11.36 18.56
CA GLY A 124 -11.89 11.93 18.03
C GLY A 124 -11.76 13.29 17.32
N THR A 125 -12.79 13.57 16.52
CA THR A 125 -13.15 14.82 15.80
C THR A 125 -12.06 15.87 15.62
N VAL A 126 -11.59 15.99 14.37
CA VAL A 126 -10.79 17.10 13.86
C VAL A 126 -11.54 18.41 14.10
N LEU A 127 -11.07 19.22 15.05
CA LEU A 127 -11.51 20.60 15.19
C LEU A 127 -11.14 21.35 13.91
N ASN A 128 -12.13 22.03 13.34
CA ASN A 128 -11.98 22.81 12.12
C ASN A 128 -11.20 24.09 12.46
N GLU A 129 -9.88 23.98 12.60
CA GLU A 129 -9.02 25.13 12.77
C GLU A 129 -9.00 25.92 11.45
N GLU A 130 -9.62 27.09 11.47
CA GLU A 130 -9.65 28.04 10.37
C GLU A 130 -8.28 28.72 10.25
N ALA A 131 -7.36 28.07 9.56
CA ALA A 131 -6.19 28.74 9.00
C ALA A 131 -6.60 29.41 7.68
N ASP A 132 -6.22 30.68 7.53
CA ASP A 132 -6.67 31.55 6.44
C ASP A 132 -5.73 31.61 5.24
N SER A 133 -4.53 31.04 5.36
CA SER A 133 -3.53 31.04 4.30
C SER A 133 -4.03 30.36 3.02
N TYR A 134 -3.51 30.78 1.87
CA TYR A 134 -3.86 30.19 0.57
C TYR A 134 -3.67 28.68 0.57
N VAL A 135 -2.51 28.21 1.06
CA VAL A 135 -2.20 26.79 1.18
C VAL A 135 -3.09 26.08 2.19
N ALA A 136 -3.45 26.70 3.32
CA ALA A 136 -4.40 26.11 4.26
C ALA A 136 -5.78 25.86 3.65
N LYS A 137 -6.24 26.75 2.77
CA LYS A 137 -7.51 26.62 2.04
C LYS A 137 -7.44 25.50 1.01
N GLU A 138 -6.39 25.47 0.20
CA GLU A 138 -6.22 24.45 -0.84
C GLU A 138 -5.96 23.05 -0.24
N ALA A 139 -5.16 22.95 0.83
CA ALA A 139 -4.84 21.69 1.51
C ALA A 139 -6.04 20.99 2.17
N ARG A 140 -7.22 21.64 2.24
CA ARG A 140 -8.46 20.99 2.68
C ARG A 140 -8.83 19.80 1.79
N CYS A 141 -8.44 19.81 0.52
CA CYS A 141 -8.68 18.69 -0.39
C CYS A 141 -8.06 17.37 0.12
N ILE A 142 -6.89 17.43 0.77
CA ILE A 142 -6.22 16.26 1.36
C ILE A 142 -7.09 15.62 2.44
N ARG A 143 -7.64 16.42 3.35
CA ARG A 143 -8.51 15.94 4.43
C ARG A 143 -9.87 15.46 3.94
N GLN A 144 -10.33 15.99 2.81
CA GLN A 144 -11.59 15.61 2.15
C GLN A 144 -11.43 14.41 1.22
N ALA A 145 -10.21 13.94 0.98
CA ALA A 145 -9.96 12.77 0.17
C ALA A 145 -10.60 11.53 0.82
N LYS A 146 -10.96 10.57 -0.04
CA LYS A 146 -11.64 9.35 0.39
C LYS A 146 -10.77 8.51 1.34
N ASP A 147 -9.50 8.38 1.01
CA ASP A 147 -8.48 7.59 1.71
C ASP A 147 -7.10 8.17 1.36
N CYS A 148 -6.08 7.80 2.14
CA CYS A 148 -4.71 8.28 1.92
C CYS A 148 -4.13 7.83 0.57
N TRP A 149 -4.68 6.79 -0.06
CA TRP A 149 -4.27 6.31 -1.37
C TRP A 149 -4.78 7.20 -2.51
N SER A 150 -5.96 7.81 -2.34
CA SER A 150 -6.60 8.65 -3.35
C SER A 150 -5.82 9.93 -3.65
N ILE A 151 -5.05 10.46 -2.69
CA ILE A 151 -4.25 11.68 -2.88
C ILE A 151 -3.06 11.47 -3.83
N LEU A 152 -2.69 10.21 -4.09
CA LEU A 152 -1.54 9.85 -4.92
C LEU A 152 -1.87 9.82 -6.41
N LYS A 153 -3.15 9.80 -6.78
CA LYS A 153 -3.59 9.67 -8.17
C LYS A 153 -3.22 10.88 -8.99
N GLU A 154 -2.97 10.64 -10.27
CA GLU A 154 -2.79 11.74 -11.24
C GLU A 154 -4.01 12.65 -11.25
N GLY A 155 -3.75 13.96 -11.34
CA GLY A 155 -4.81 14.97 -11.38
C GLY A 155 -5.38 15.37 -10.01
N PHE A 156 -5.07 14.68 -8.90
CA PHE A 156 -5.72 14.93 -7.60
C PHE A 156 -5.72 16.41 -7.18
N ILE A 157 -4.55 17.08 -7.18
CA ILE A 157 -4.43 18.51 -6.81
C ILE A 157 -5.09 19.44 -7.85
N HIS A 158 -4.96 19.12 -9.14
CA HIS A 158 -5.42 19.98 -10.24
C HIS A 158 -6.94 19.92 -10.42
N GLU A 159 -7.56 18.75 -10.25
CA GLU A 159 -9.02 18.57 -10.29
C GLU A 159 -9.70 19.35 -9.16
N THR A 160 -9.07 19.44 -7.99
CA THR A 160 -9.61 20.16 -6.84
C THR A 160 -9.40 21.67 -6.95
N ALA A 161 -8.25 22.13 -7.48
CA ALA A 161 -7.96 23.54 -7.68
C ALA A 161 -8.75 24.16 -8.87
N ALA A 162 -9.11 23.34 -9.86
CA ALA A 162 -9.86 23.74 -11.05
C ALA A 162 -11.38 23.64 -10.90
N ALA A 163 -11.93 23.43 -9.70
CA ALA A 163 -13.38 23.43 -9.47
C ALA A 163 -13.88 24.85 -9.13
N PRO A 164 -14.32 25.67 -10.12
CA PRO A 164 -15.19 26.77 -9.79
C PRO A 164 -16.50 26.19 -9.27
N ILE A 165 -17.02 26.80 -8.21
CA ILE A 165 -18.38 26.61 -7.70
C ILE A 165 -19.33 26.48 -8.90
N LYS A 166 -19.83 25.27 -9.15
CA LYS A 166 -20.85 25.05 -10.19
C LYS A 166 -22.13 25.73 -9.73
N THR A 167 -22.29 27.00 -10.07
CA THR A 167 -23.59 27.65 -10.06
C THR A 167 -24.50 26.88 -11.01
N ARG A 168 -25.66 26.49 -10.49
CA ARG A 168 -26.60 25.48 -10.96
C ARG A 168 -27.29 25.79 -12.31
N TRP A 169 -26.72 26.64 -13.18
CA TRP A 169 -27.46 27.31 -14.26
C TRP A 169 -26.97 27.08 -15.70
N GLN A 170 -25.97 26.24 -15.97
CA GLN A 170 -25.52 25.95 -17.34
C GLN A 170 -25.51 24.46 -17.68
N ARG A 171 -26.63 23.78 -17.41
CA ARG A 171 -26.89 22.44 -17.97
C ARG A 171 -27.98 22.54 -19.04
N ARG A 172 -27.66 23.18 -20.16
CA ARG A 172 -28.37 23.10 -21.46
C ARG A 172 -27.49 23.78 -22.51
N GLN A 173 -27.12 23.03 -23.55
CA GLN A 173 -26.17 23.36 -24.64
C GLN A 173 -24.71 23.30 -24.16
N SER A 174 -23.83 22.44 -24.68
CA SER A 174 -23.67 21.93 -26.03
C SER A 174 -23.37 20.43 -26.05
N HIS A 175 -24.11 19.70 -26.87
CA HIS A 175 -23.71 18.40 -27.39
C HIS A 175 -22.93 18.74 -28.66
N ASP A 176 -21.60 18.64 -28.60
CA ASP A 176 -20.78 18.50 -29.79
C ASP A 176 -19.67 17.51 -29.46
N ASP A 177 -19.89 16.29 -29.93
CA ASP A 177 -18.94 15.21 -29.97
C ASP A 177 -17.93 15.53 -31.08
N GLN A 178 -16.67 15.78 -30.71
CA GLN A 178 -15.49 15.43 -31.48
C GLN A 178 -14.23 15.90 -30.73
N ASP A 179 -13.66 14.97 -29.95
CA ASP A 179 -12.21 14.72 -29.77
C ASP A 179 -11.99 13.86 -28.51
N ALA A 180 -12.60 12.68 -28.50
CA ALA A 180 -12.22 11.61 -27.57
C ALA A 180 -11.00 10.84 -28.12
N ALA A 181 -9.91 11.55 -28.41
CA ALA A 181 -8.62 10.94 -28.70
C ALA A 181 -8.02 10.46 -27.36
N HIS A 182 -8.18 9.17 -27.08
CA HIS A 182 -7.49 8.42 -26.02
C HIS A 182 -7.23 9.19 -24.71
N ALA A 183 -8.28 9.50 -23.95
CA ALA A 183 -8.10 9.87 -22.55
C ALA A 183 -7.50 8.65 -21.82
N GLN A 184 -6.17 8.64 -21.66
CA GLN A 184 -5.48 7.63 -20.86
C GLN A 184 -6.09 7.65 -19.47
N SER A 185 -6.45 6.48 -18.95
CA SER A 185 -6.91 6.37 -17.57
C SER A 185 -5.85 7.00 -16.64
N PRO A 186 -6.26 7.81 -15.65
CA PRO A 186 -5.31 8.51 -14.79
C PRO A 186 -4.37 7.53 -14.10
N LEU A 187 -3.10 7.88 -13.99
CA LEU A 187 -2.12 7.02 -13.33
C LEU A 187 -2.52 6.75 -11.87
N ILE A 188 -2.32 5.51 -11.43
CA ILE A 188 -2.60 5.07 -10.05
C ILE A 188 -1.76 5.88 -9.05
N VAL A 189 -0.51 6.17 -9.41
CA VAL A 189 0.39 7.07 -8.69
C VAL A 189 0.97 8.07 -9.69
N ALA A 190 0.72 9.35 -9.46
CA ALA A 190 1.24 10.45 -10.27
C ALA A 190 2.78 10.53 -10.18
N GLU A 191 3.44 11.03 -11.22
CA GLU A 191 4.90 11.14 -11.28
C GLU A 191 5.51 11.96 -10.13
N ASN A 192 4.81 12.99 -9.68
CA ASN A 192 5.16 13.85 -8.55
C ASN A 192 4.75 13.27 -7.18
N ALA A 193 3.91 12.23 -7.13
CA ALA A 193 3.39 11.65 -5.90
C ALA A 193 4.27 10.54 -5.31
N TRP A 194 5.27 10.05 -6.06
CA TRP A 194 6.19 9.01 -5.60
C TRP A 194 6.91 9.33 -4.27
N PRO A 195 7.45 10.54 -4.05
CA PRO A 195 8.04 10.90 -2.76
C PRO A 195 7.04 10.80 -1.60
N VAL A 196 5.76 11.09 -1.84
CA VAL A 196 4.71 11.01 -0.81
C VAL A 196 4.30 9.56 -0.56
N LEU A 197 4.26 8.70 -1.59
CA LEU A 197 4.06 7.26 -1.41
C LEU A 197 5.20 6.65 -0.58
N GLU A 198 6.45 7.01 -0.88
CA GLU A 198 7.60 6.54 -0.10
C GLU A 198 7.54 7.01 1.35
N TRP A 199 7.13 8.26 1.57
CA TRP A 199 6.88 8.79 2.91
C TRP A 199 5.79 8.00 3.64
N LEU A 200 4.65 7.69 3.00
CA LEU A 200 3.58 6.87 3.59
C LEU A 200 4.09 5.47 3.95
N VAL A 201 4.80 4.80 3.03
CA VAL A 201 5.35 3.46 3.26
C VAL A 201 6.34 3.50 4.43
N ARG A 202 7.21 4.51 4.50
CA ARG A 202 8.16 4.65 5.61
C ARG A 202 7.46 4.95 6.93
N LEU A 203 6.40 5.76 6.91
CA LEU A 203 5.57 6.06 8.09
C LEU A 203 4.98 4.77 8.69
N PHE A 204 4.41 3.91 7.85
CA PHE A 204 3.84 2.63 8.28
C PHE A 204 4.92 1.63 8.75
N GLN A 205 6.11 1.64 8.15
CA GLN A 205 7.23 0.84 8.63
C GLN A 205 7.68 1.26 10.03
N GLU A 206 7.80 2.55 10.30
CA GLU A 206 8.17 3.04 11.63
C GLU A 206 7.09 2.72 12.67
N ASP A 207 5.81 2.78 12.28
CA ASP A 207 4.70 2.34 13.13
C ASP A 207 4.78 0.83 13.43
N GLU A 208 5.07 0.02 12.41
CA GLU A 208 5.24 -1.42 12.56
C GLU A 208 6.40 -1.79 13.50
N LEU A 209 7.53 -1.06 13.45
CA LEU A 209 8.66 -1.29 14.36
C LEU A 209 8.32 -1.01 15.83
N ARG A 210 7.32 -0.15 16.08
CA ARG A 210 6.84 0.18 17.44
C ARG A 210 5.79 -0.79 17.96
N HIS A 211 5.21 -1.59 17.07
CA HIS A 211 4.17 -2.56 17.37
C HIS A 211 4.69 -3.99 17.16
N ASN A 212 3.91 -4.99 17.59
CA ASN A 212 4.33 -6.41 17.56
C ASN A 212 4.26 -7.00 16.13
N GLY A 213 5.00 -6.43 15.19
CA GLY A 213 5.23 -7.01 13.85
C GLY A 213 4.15 -6.74 12.80
N HIS A 214 3.26 -5.77 13.02
CA HIS A 214 2.37 -5.20 12.00
C HIS A 214 2.05 -3.73 12.34
N SER A 215 1.63 -2.94 11.35
CA SER A 215 1.26 -1.52 11.52
C SER A 215 -0.25 -1.35 11.77
N PRO A 216 -0.70 -0.94 12.98
CA PRO A 216 -2.09 -0.55 13.22
C PRO A 216 -2.53 0.65 12.39
N LEU A 217 -1.62 1.56 12.06
CA LEU A 217 -1.92 2.72 11.22
C LEU A 217 -2.20 2.32 9.76
N LEU A 218 -1.45 1.38 9.19
CA LEU A 218 -1.80 0.82 7.87
C LEU A 218 -3.17 0.11 7.93
N LEU A 219 -3.46 -0.57 9.03
CA LEU A 219 -4.77 -1.21 9.22
C LEU A 219 -5.91 -0.19 9.27
N SER A 220 -5.72 0.99 9.89
CA SER A 220 -6.74 2.05 9.95
C SER A 220 -7.08 2.63 8.57
N GLU A 221 -6.20 2.47 7.59
CA GLU A 221 -6.41 2.90 6.19
C GLU A 221 -7.17 1.90 5.33
N ILE A 222 -7.55 0.74 5.88
CA ILE A 222 -8.41 -0.24 5.24
C ILE A 222 -9.82 -0.10 5.83
N PRO A 223 -10.92 -0.03 5.06
CA PRO A 223 -12.27 0.11 5.61
C PRO A 223 -12.65 -0.95 6.66
N LEU A 224 -13.40 -0.52 7.69
CA LEU A 224 -14.01 -1.41 8.68
C LEU A 224 -15.12 -2.27 8.04
N PRO A 225 -15.27 -3.55 8.43
CA PRO A 225 -16.44 -4.36 8.06
C PRO A 225 -17.74 -3.73 8.58
N ARG A 226 -18.86 -4.01 7.92
CA ARG A 226 -20.19 -3.45 8.28
C ARG A 226 -20.58 -3.64 9.74
N ASP A 227 -20.23 -4.80 10.30
CA ASP A 227 -20.62 -5.18 11.65
C ASP A 227 -19.60 -4.68 12.70
N ASN A 228 -18.64 -3.84 12.29
CA ASN A 228 -17.50 -3.36 13.08
C ASN A 228 -16.72 -4.46 13.83
N THR A 229 -16.90 -5.70 13.41
CA THR A 229 -16.35 -6.90 14.03
C THR A 229 -15.79 -7.78 12.91
N GLY A 230 -14.57 -8.29 13.13
CA GLY A 230 -13.89 -9.19 12.20
C GLY A 230 -12.82 -8.56 11.32
N ALA A 231 -12.26 -9.40 10.44
CA ALA A 231 -11.12 -9.06 9.59
C ALA A 231 -11.52 -8.10 8.45
N ARG A 232 -10.61 -7.18 8.10
CA ARG A 232 -10.81 -6.22 7.00
C ARG A 232 -10.52 -6.92 5.66
N TRP A 233 -11.17 -6.47 4.58
CA TRP A 233 -11.06 -7.15 3.28
C TRP A 233 -10.87 -6.22 2.07
N GLU A 234 -11.13 -4.92 2.20
CA GLU A 234 -11.01 -3.95 1.10
C GLU A 234 -9.56 -3.46 0.90
N THR A 235 -8.65 -4.36 0.50
CA THR A 235 -7.23 -4.04 0.26
C THR A 235 -6.91 -3.57 -1.16
N ASP A 236 -7.92 -3.40 -2.01
CA ASP A 236 -7.73 -3.21 -3.45
C ASP A 236 -6.93 -1.95 -3.79
N ALA A 237 -7.16 -0.82 -3.13
CA ALA A 237 -6.43 0.42 -3.41
C ALA A 237 -4.92 0.28 -3.14
N ALA A 238 -4.55 -0.32 -2.01
CA ALA A 238 -3.16 -0.57 -1.67
C ALA A 238 -2.53 -1.61 -2.62
N LEU A 239 -3.27 -2.66 -2.97
CA LEU A 239 -2.80 -3.66 -3.93
C LEU A 239 -2.64 -3.08 -5.35
N ASP A 240 -3.51 -2.18 -5.80
CA ASP A 240 -3.36 -1.50 -7.08
C ASP A 240 -2.05 -0.70 -7.12
N ILE A 241 -1.70 -0.01 -6.03
CA ILE A 241 -0.41 0.69 -5.90
C ILE A 241 0.76 -0.29 -5.91
N VAL A 242 0.67 -1.42 -5.19
CA VAL A 242 1.72 -2.46 -5.19
C VAL A 242 2.00 -2.94 -6.62
N PHE A 243 0.97 -3.36 -7.34
CA PHE A 243 1.16 -3.93 -8.67
C PHE A 243 1.52 -2.87 -9.71
N TYR A 244 1.02 -1.65 -9.57
CA TYR A 244 1.48 -0.51 -10.38
C TYR A 244 2.95 -0.17 -10.13
N SER A 245 3.43 -0.31 -8.89
CA SER A 245 4.83 -0.08 -8.52
C SER A 245 5.76 -1.15 -9.10
N LEU A 246 5.31 -2.40 -9.15
CA LEU A 246 6.06 -3.51 -9.74
C LEU A 246 6.20 -3.39 -11.26
N SER A 247 5.25 -2.75 -11.94
CA SER A 247 5.34 -2.49 -13.38
C SER A 247 6.27 -1.31 -13.73
N GLN A 248 6.82 -0.60 -12.75
CA GLN A 248 7.71 0.54 -13.00
C GLN A 248 9.13 0.10 -13.37
N THR A 249 9.78 0.90 -14.22
CA THR A 249 11.18 0.72 -14.62
C THR A 249 12.16 1.09 -13.50
N SER A 250 11.79 2.04 -12.63
CA SER A 250 12.60 2.46 -11.50
C SER A 250 12.64 1.39 -10.39
N GLU A 251 13.84 0.98 -10.01
CA GLU A 251 14.05 0.03 -8.90
C GLU A 251 13.50 0.55 -7.57
N ARG A 252 13.69 1.84 -7.29
CA ARG A 252 13.17 2.49 -6.07
C ARG A 252 11.64 2.38 -5.98
N ARG A 253 10.94 2.60 -7.10
CA ARG A 253 9.48 2.46 -7.18
C ARG A 253 9.05 1.01 -6.95
N ARG A 254 9.70 0.05 -7.61
CA ARG A 254 9.45 -1.38 -7.39
C ARG A 254 9.66 -1.78 -5.92
N HIS A 255 10.76 -1.32 -5.32
CA HIS A 255 11.08 -1.58 -3.92
C HIS A 255 10.00 -1.03 -2.98
N CYS A 256 9.48 0.17 -3.24
CA CYS A 256 8.37 0.75 -2.48
C CYS A 256 7.11 -0.14 -2.52
N GLY A 257 6.77 -0.68 -3.69
CA GLY A 257 5.68 -1.67 -3.85
C GLY A 257 5.92 -2.96 -3.06
N ILE A 258 7.14 -3.50 -3.09
CA ILE A 258 7.51 -4.71 -2.33
C ILE A 258 7.39 -4.49 -0.82
N GLN A 259 7.83 -3.32 -0.34
CA GLN A 259 7.71 -2.93 1.07
C GLN A 259 6.24 -2.84 1.50
N LEU A 260 5.39 -2.18 0.70
CA LEU A 260 3.96 -2.09 0.97
C LEU A 260 3.30 -3.48 1.01
N LEU A 261 3.61 -4.35 0.03
CA LEU A 261 3.11 -5.72 0.02
C LEU A 261 3.55 -6.50 1.25
N THR A 262 4.80 -6.36 1.68
CA THR A 262 5.33 -7.04 2.87
C THR A 262 4.55 -6.65 4.13
N MET A 263 4.21 -5.37 4.30
CA MET A 263 3.39 -4.92 5.42
C MET A 263 1.95 -5.46 5.34
N LEU A 264 1.35 -5.52 4.15
CA LEU A 264 0.03 -6.15 3.95
C LEU A 264 0.05 -7.65 4.28
N ILE A 265 1.12 -8.36 3.90
CA ILE A 265 1.32 -9.77 4.25
C ILE A 265 1.40 -9.95 5.77
N ARG A 266 2.07 -9.04 6.48
CA ARG A 266 2.15 -9.11 7.94
C ARG A 266 0.80 -8.84 8.62
N LEU A 267 0.00 -7.90 8.10
CA LEU A 267 -1.39 -7.73 8.53
C LEU A 267 -2.24 -8.99 8.28
N TRP A 268 -2.04 -9.64 7.13
CA TRP A 268 -2.70 -10.90 6.79
C TRP A 268 -2.29 -12.04 7.74
N ALA A 269 -0.99 -12.20 8.01
CA ALA A 269 -0.45 -13.21 8.91
C ALA A 269 -0.95 -13.00 10.36
N ALA A 270 -1.09 -11.74 10.78
CA ALA A 270 -1.70 -11.36 12.06
C ALA A 270 -3.24 -11.54 12.09
N ARG A 271 -3.85 -12.09 11.03
CA ARG A 271 -5.30 -12.33 10.89
C ARG A 271 -6.16 -11.06 10.95
N HIS A 272 -5.59 -9.90 10.68
CA HIS A 272 -6.35 -8.65 10.52
C HIS A 272 -7.02 -8.54 9.16
N LEU A 273 -6.59 -9.33 8.18
CA LEU A 273 -7.17 -9.39 6.84
C LEU A 273 -7.89 -10.71 6.61
N ASP A 274 -9.04 -10.64 5.91
CA ASP A 274 -9.74 -11.84 5.48
C ASP A 274 -8.85 -12.62 4.50
N THR A 275 -8.52 -13.86 4.88
CA THR A 275 -7.55 -14.68 4.14
C THR A 275 -8.02 -14.99 2.73
N HIS A 276 -9.30 -15.33 2.55
CA HIS A 276 -9.80 -15.72 1.23
C HIS A 276 -9.84 -14.51 0.30
N MET A 277 -10.33 -13.36 0.79
CA MET A 277 -10.44 -12.13 0.02
C MET A 277 -9.05 -11.57 -0.33
N PHE A 278 -8.13 -11.51 0.64
CA PHE A 278 -6.78 -11.00 0.40
C PHE A 278 -6.04 -11.84 -0.65
N ILE A 279 -6.04 -13.18 -0.49
CA ILE A 279 -5.39 -14.09 -1.44
C ILE A 279 -6.09 -14.07 -2.81
N ALA A 280 -7.41 -13.92 -2.87
CA ALA A 280 -8.13 -13.75 -4.14
C ALA A 280 -7.77 -12.44 -4.85
N SER A 281 -7.67 -11.32 -4.12
CA SER A 281 -7.32 -10.02 -4.68
C SER A 281 -5.88 -9.95 -5.18
N VAL A 282 -4.93 -10.59 -4.47
CA VAL A 282 -3.55 -10.77 -4.95
C VAL A 282 -3.55 -11.66 -6.18
N TYR A 283 -4.19 -12.84 -6.11
CA TYR A 283 -4.23 -13.80 -7.20
C TYR A 283 -4.77 -13.20 -8.50
N LYS A 284 -5.87 -12.44 -8.41
CA LYS A 284 -6.45 -11.75 -9.57
C LYS A 284 -5.41 -10.86 -10.27
N ARG A 285 -4.66 -10.06 -9.51
CA ARG A 285 -3.64 -9.15 -10.08
C ARG A 285 -2.45 -9.92 -10.64
N VAL A 286 -2.00 -10.96 -9.94
CA VAL A 286 -0.96 -11.87 -10.41
C VAL A 286 -1.35 -12.52 -11.74
N SER A 287 -2.59 -12.99 -11.87
CA SER A 287 -3.08 -13.63 -13.10
C SER A 287 -3.18 -12.68 -14.30
N THR A 288 -3.30 -11.37 -14.03
CA THR A 288 -3.31 -10.32 -15.07
C THR A 288 -1.93 -9.72 -15.36
N CYS A 289 -0.94 -9.93 -14.48
CA CYS A 289 0.42 -9.45 -14.67
C CYS A 289 1.20 -10.37 -15.61
N GLN A 290 2.13 -9.81 -16.39
CA GLN A 290 3.13 -10.61 -17.11
C GLN A 290 3.93 -11.42 -16.07
N GLY A 291 4.15 -12.72 -16.31
CA GLY A 291 4.75 -13.65 -15.35
C GLY A 291 6.06 -13.15 -14.71
N ILE A 292 6.82 -12.32 -15.43
CA ILE A 292 8.05 -11.67 -14.93
C ILE A 292 7.83 -10.84 -13.66
N GLN A 293 6.71 -10.11 -13.57
CA GLN A 293 6.40 -9.27 -12.40
C GLN A 293 6.06 -10.11 -11.16
N LEU A 294 5.42 -11.27 -11.35
CA LEU A 294 5.17 -12.24 -10.28
C LEU A 294 6.49 -12.81 -9.75
N LEU A 295 7.41 -13.18 -10.64
CA LEU A 295 8.71 -13.72 -10.23
C LEU A 295 9.53 -12.68 -9.47
N ALA A 296 9.62 -11.46 -10.01
CA ALA A 296 10.26 -10.35 -9.32
C ALA A 296 9.63 -10.10 -7.93
N LEU A 297 8.31 -10.22 -7.78
CA LEU A 297 7.65 -10.13 -6.49
C LEU A 297 8.11 -11.26 -5.55
N LEU A 298 8.05 -12.51 -5.98
CA LEU A 298 8.38 -13.68 -5.14
C LEU A 298 9.87 -13.73 -4.74
N ASP A 299 10.77 -13.30 -5.63
CA ASP A 299 12.21 -13.22 -5.39
C ASP A 299 12.57 -12.16 -4.33
N ASN A 300 11.85 -11.04 -4.31
CA ASN A 300 12.16 -9.91 -3.42
C ASN A 300 11.42 -9.98 -2.08
N LEU A 301 10.52 -10.95 -1.88
CA LEU A 301 9.94 -11.20 -0.56
C LEU A 301 10.97 -11.87 0.36
N GLY A 302 11.30 -11.21 1.47
CA GLY A 302 12.26 -11.71 2.45
C GLY A 302 11.88 -13.05 3.08
N ALA A 303 12.84 -13.67 3.76
CA ALA A 303 12.69 -14.98 4.40
C ALA A 303 12.13 -14.90 5.84
N VAL A 304 11.00 -14.22 6.02
CA VAL A 304 10.30 -14.12 7.31
C VAL A 304 9.15 -15.15 7.34
N PRO A 305 8.77 -15.75 8.49
CA PRO A 305 7.73 -16.78 8.52
C PRO A 305 6.41 -16.36 7.86
N SER A 306 5.96 -15.11 8.03
CA SER A 306 4.74 -14.59 7.41
C SER A 306 4.81 -14.51 5.88
N THR A 307 5.95 -14.09 5.33
CA THR A 307 6.17 -14.04 3.88
C THR A 307 6.35 -15.44 3.29
N MET A 308 6.92 -16.38 4.04
CA MET A 308 6.96 -17.79 3.64
C MET A 308 5.57 -18.41 3.58
N GLU A 309 4.74 -18.23 4.62
CA GLU A 309 3.35 -18.73 4.63
C GLU A 309 2.54 -18.16 3.47
N PHE A 310 2.71 -16.86 3.19
CA PHE A 310 2.09 -16.21 2.04
C PHE A 310 2.57 -16.80 0.71
N ARG A 311 3.89 -16.97 0.53
CA ARG A 311 4.48 -17.57 -0.67
C ARG A 311 3.96 -18.98 -0.91
N ILE A 312 3.88 -19.80 0.12
CA ILE A 312 3.31 -21.15 0.05
C ILE A 312 1.85 -21.06 -0.43
N THR A 313 1.04 -20.22 0.22
CA THR A 313 -0.39 -20.08 -0.08
C THR A 313 -0.65 -19.61 -1.52
N ILE A 314 0.09 -18.60 -2.00
CA ILE A 314 -0.11 -18.08 -3.36
C ILE A 314 0.40 -19.05 -4.42
N CYS A 315 1.54 -19.70 -4.22
CA CYS A 315 2.08 -20.69 -5.16
C CYS A 315 1.16 -21.90 -5.27
N GLN A 316 0.59 -22.38 -4.15
CA GLN A 316 -0.42 -23.44 -4.16
C GLN A 316 -1.64 -23.06 -5.00
N LYS A 317 -2.16 -21.84 -4.82
CA LYS A 317 -3.31 -21.37 -5.58
C LYS A 317 -3.01 -21.27 -7.07
N LEU A 318 -1.82 -20.78 -7.43
CA LEU A 318 -1.35 -20.70 -8.82
C LEU A 318 -1.24 -22.08 -9.46
N LEU A 319 -0.59 -23.04 -8.78
CA LEU A 319 -0.46 -24.41 -9.31
C LEU A 319 -1.83 -25.09 -9.40
N SER A 320 -2.68 -24.95 -8.39
CA SER A 320 -4.02 -25.56 -8.38
C SER A 320 -4.91 -25.06 -9.53
N ASP A 321 -4.79 -23.79 -9.93
CA ASP A 321 -5.50 -23.22 -11.09
C ASP A 321 -4.87 -23.60 -12.43
N MET A 322 -3.58 -23.95 -12.44
CA MET A 322 -2.87 -24.42 -13.65
C MET A 322 -3.14 -25.89 -13.96
N SER A 323 -3.58 -26.69 -12.98
CA SER A 323 -3.87 -28.12 -13.12
C SER A 323 -5.20 -28.36 -13.87
N LEU A 324 -5.21 -29.30 -14.82
CA LEU A 324 -6.31 -29.62 -15.75
C LEU A 324 -7.67 -29.98 -15.10
N ASP A 325 -7.70 -30.27 -13.80
CA ASP A 325 -8.89 -30.76 -13.07
C ASP A 325 -9.90 -29.67 -12.65
N SER A 326 -9.68 -28.40 -13.01
CA SER A 326 -10.63 -27.32 -12.71
C SER A 326 -11.94 -27.38 -13.54
N SER A 327 -12.07 -28.31 -14.48
CA SER A 327 -13.27 -28.50 -15.30
C SER A 327 -14.28 -29.52 -14.76
N THR A 328 -13.98 -30.29 -13.70
CA THR A 328 -14.89 -31.34 -13.17
C THR A 328 -15.14 -31.33 -11.66
N ARG A 329 -14.44 -30.53 -10.86
CA ARG A 329 -14.87 -30.27 -9.48
C ARG A 329 -15.93 -29.19 -9.47
N GLY A 330 -17.19 -29.63 -9.46
CA GLY A 330 -18.39 -28.80 -9.41
C GLY A 330 -18.17 -27.56 -8.56
N ARG A 331 -18.05 -26.41 -9.26
CA ARG A 331 -18.11 -25.08 -8.67
C ARG A 331 -19.35 -25.08 -7.76
N PRO A 332 -19.23 -24.94 -6.43
CA PRO A 332 -20.42 -24.65 -5.65
C PRO A 332 -20.98 -23.38 -6.27
N ARG A 333 -22.24 -23.45 -6.72
CA ARG A 333 -22.96 -22.29 -7.27
C ARG A 333 -22.63 -21.11 -6.37
N PRO A 334 -22.27 -19.93 -6.91
CA PRO A 334 -22.11 -18.76 -6.09
C PRO A 334 -23.48 -18.52 -5.44
N GLN A 335 -23.65 -18.96 -4.19
CA GLN A 335 -24.65 -18.35 -3.34
C GLN A 335 -24.25 -16.90 -3.33
N ALA A 336 -25.13 -16.05 -3.86
CA ALA A 336 -25.00 -14.61 -3.81
C ALA A 336 -24.98 -14.23 -2.33
N ARG A 337 -23.81 -14.31 -1.70
CA ARG A 337 -23.53 -13.62 -0.46
C ARG A 337 -23.57 -12.18 -0.88
N THR A 338 -24.66 -11.51 -0.56
CA THR A 338 -24.84 -10.07 -0.71
C THR A 338 -23.55 -9.40 -0.29
N GLN A 339 -22.81 -8.84 -1.25
CA GLN A 339 -21.58 -8.12 -0.95
C GLN A 339 -21.93 -7.05 0.08
N PRO A 340 -21.34 -7.10 1.29
CA PRO A 340 -21.64 -6.11 2.29
C PRO A 340 -20.96 -4.79 1.92
N ARG A 341 -21.61 -3.98 1.09
CA ARG A 341 -21.26 -2.57 0.77
C ARG A 341 -20.95 -1.78 2.05
N ALA A 342 -19.69 -1.39 2.26
CA ALA A 342 -19.28 -0.57 3.38
C ALA A 342 -20.11 0.73 3.47
N ILE A 343 -20.50 1.12 4.69
CA ILE A 343 -21.14 2.41 4.94
C ILE A 343 -20.02 3.45 5.02
N ARG A 344 -20.08 4.45 4.14
CA ARG A 344 -19.34 5.70 4.30
C ARG A 344 -20.06 6.53 5.37
N GLY A 345 -19.32 6.86 6.44
CA GLY A 345 -19.60 7.89 7.43
C GLY A 345 -21.07 8.26 7.71
N ALA A 346 -21.63 7.70 8.78
CA ALA A 346 -22.73 8.33 9.49
C ALA A 346 -22.46 8.21 11.00
N GLN A 347 -22.21 9.35 11.64
CA GLN A 347 -22.07 9.44 13.09
C GLN A 347 -23.33 8.89 13.77
N ARG A 348 -23.17 7.87 14.61
CA ARG A 348 -24.16 7.54 15.62
C ARG A 348 -23.45 7.13 16.90
N SER A 349 -23.43 8.07 17.84
CA SER A 349 -22.93 7.87 19.21
C SER A 349 -23.72 6.75 19.88
N GLN A 350 -23.04 5.69 20.32
CA GLN A 350 -23.58 4.77 21.33
C GLN A 350 -22.48 4.33 22.30
N THR A 351 -22.93 4.32 23.56
CA THR A 351 -22.23 4.15 24.83
C THR A 351 -21.56 2.79 24.99
N ILE A 352 -20.33 2.81 25.52
CA ILE A 352 -19.50 1.65 25.87
C ILE A 352 -20.07 1.01 27.14
N VAL A 353 -20.35 -0.29 27.09
CA VAL A 353 -20.47 -1.14 28.28
C VAL A 353 -19.48 -2.29 28.09
N ASP A 354 -18.49 -2.34 28.98
CA ASP A 354 -17.46 -3.36 29.01
C ASP A 354 -18.03 -4.74 29.35
N ALA A 355 -17.60 -5.77 28.59
CA ALA A 355 -17.70 -7.16 28.99
C ALA A 355 -16.34 -7.85 28.79
N PRO A 356 -15.89 -8.68 29.75
CA PRO A 356 -14.51 -9.15 29.83
C PRO A 356 -14.20 -10.22 28.78
N SER A 357 -13.13 -10.00 28.04
CA SER A 357 -12.53 -10.96 27.11
C SER A 357 -11.86 -12.11 27.88
N SER A 358 -12.44 -13.30 27.81
CA SER A 358 -11.71 -14.55 28.12
C SER A 358 -10.71 -14.89 27.01
N PRO A 359 -9.59 -15.55 27.33
CA PRO A 359 -8.49 -15.77 26.40
C PRO A 359 -8.87 -16.85 25.38
N ALA A 360 -8.97 -16.47 24.11
CA ALA A 360 -9.12 -17.42 23.01
C ALA A 360 -7.86 -18.27 22.90
N ALA A 361 -8.07 -19.58 22.76
CA ALA A 361 -7.08 -20.61 22.51
C ALA A 361 -6.16 -20.27 21.32
N GLY A 362 -4.92 -20.78 21.37
CA GLY A 362 -3.86 -20.50 20.40
C GLY A 362 -4.20 -20.83 18.94
N PRO A 363 -3.50 -20.21 17.98
CA PRO A 363 -3.86 -20.26 16.57
C PRO A 363 -3.56 -21.63 15.94
N PRO A 364 -4.51 -22.25 15.18
CA PRO A 364 -4.17 -23.34 14.27
C PRO A 364 -3.37 -22.79 13.08
N SER A 365 -2.18 -23.33 12.84
CA SER A 365 -1.36 -23.04 11.65
C SER A 365 -2.07 -23.55 10.39
N SER A 366 -2.37 -22.65 9.45
CA SER A 366 -3.09 -22.98 8.19
C SER A 366 -2.18 -23.56 7.10
N ILE A 367 -1.04 -24.14 7.48
CA ILE A 367 -0.05 -24.61 6.50
C ILE A 367 -0.29 -26.06 6.19
N LEU A 368 -0.39 -26.36 4.90
CA LEU A 368 -0.76 -27.68 4.40
C LEU A 368 0.21 -28.77 4.87
N PRO A 369 -0.29 -30.02 5.02
CA PRO A 369 0.55 -31.18 5.24
C PRO A 369 1.57 -31.37 4.12
N SER A 370 2.78 -31.81 4.48
CA SER A 370 3.92 -32.03 3.56
C SER A 370 3.58 -32.87 2.32
N MET A 371 2.65 -33.83 2.45
CA MET A 371 2.18 -34.66 1.35
C MET A 371 1.50 -33.87 0.24
N THR A 372 0.80 -32.77 0.56
CA THR A 372 0.12 -31.96 -0.46
C THR A 372 1.12 -31.15 -1.28
N ILE A 373 2.20 -30.70 -0.66
CA ILE A 373 3.30 -30.01 -1.34
C ILE A 373 3.97 -30.95 -2.34
N LEU A 374 4.31 -32.17 -1.91
CA LEU A 374 4.90 -33.18 -2.79
C LEU A 374 3.98 -33.52 -3.96
N HIS A 375 2.67 -33.62 -3.73
CA HIS A 375 1.70 -33.87 -4.79
C HIS A 375 1.65 -32.73 -5.83
N LEU A 376 1.64 -31.47 -5.38
CA LEU A 376 1.66 -30.31 -6.27
C LEU A 376 2.97 -30.19 -7.07
N LEU A 377 4.09 -30.59 -6.48
CA LEU A 377 5.39 -30.63 -7.17
C LEU A 377 5.42 -31.71 -8.25
N ARG A 378 4.82 -32.88 -7.97
CA ARG A 378 4.77 -34.03 -8.88
C ARG A 378 3.70 -33.94 -9.95
N ASP A 379 2.69 -33.11 -9.77
CA ASP A 379 1.62 -32.98 -10.76
C ASP A 379 2.21 -32.59 -12.14
N GLU A 380 1.78 -33.34 -13.15
CA GLU A 380 2.19 -33.22 -14.55
C GLU A 380 1.04 -32.70 -15.42
N SER A 381 -0.18 -32.59 -14.87
CA SER A 381 -1.40 -32.22 -15.58
C SER A 381 -1.52 -30.72 -15.88
N TYR A 382 -0.40 -30.00 -15.94
CA TYR A 382 -0.39 -28.57 -16.22
C TYR A 382 -0.45 -28.32 -17.74
N THR A 383 -1.48 -27.61 -18.21
CA THR A 383 -1.53 -27.20 -19.62
C THR A 383 -0.51 -26.12 -19.92
N THR A 384 0.36 -26.36 -20.89
CA THR A 384 1.23 -25.33 -21.45
C THR A 384 0.52 -24.66 -22.62
N THR A 385 0.04 -23.44 -22.41
CA THR A 385 -0.43 -22.55 -23.48
C THR A 385 0.64 -21.49 -23.75
N GLU A 386 0.59 -20.80 -24.91
CA GLU A 386 1.48 -19.66 -25.19
C GLU A 386 1.39 -18.57 -24.09
N GLU A 387 0.27 -18.50 -23.38
CA GLU A 387 0.03 -17.58 -22.25
C GLU A 387 0.75 -17.97 -20.95
N ARG A 388 1.13 -19.25 -20.77
CA ARG A 388 1.78 -19.75 -19.54
C ARG A 388 3.00 -20.63 -19.89
N PRO A 389 4.20 -20.03 -19.99
CA PRO A 389 5.40 -20.77 -20.38
C PRO A 389 5.80 -21.78 -19.29
N LYS A 390 6.40 -22.90 -19.71
CA LYS A 390 6.97 -23.93 -18.82
C LYS A 390 7.92 -23.35 -17.77
N SER A 391 8.63 -22.28 -18.14
CA SER A 391 9.51 -21.54 -17.23
C SER A 391 8.75 -20.96 -16.04
N LEU A 392 7.54 -20.42 -16.21
CA LEU A 392 6.74 -19.88 -15.11
C LEU A 392 6.34 -20.99 -14.12
N ILE A 393 5.91 -22.14 -14.62
CA ILE A 393 5.55 -23.31 -13.78
C ILE A 393 6.77 -23.75 -12.96
N ALA A 394 7.94 -23.84 -13.60
CA ALA A 394 9.20 -24.20 -12.93
C ALA A 394 9.53 -23.23 -11.79
N HIS A 395 9.40 -21.92 -12.02
CA HIS A 395 9.67 -20.91 -11.00
C HIS A 395 8.65 -20.95 -9.86
N VAL A 396 7.35 -21.15 -10.15
CA VAL A 396 6.33 -21.29 -9.09
C VAL A 396 6.61 -22.53 -8.23
N LYS A 397 6.96 -23.67 -8.85
CA LYS A 397 7.37 -24.89 -8.13
C LYS A 397 8.65 -24.65 -7.30
N PHE A 398 9.63 -23.93 -7.85
CA PHE A 398 10.85 -23.53 -7.14
C PHE A 398 10.53 -22.68 -5.90
N HIS A 399 9.73 -21.63 -6.06
CA HIS A 399 9.37 -20.74 -4.96
C HIS A 399 8.55 -21.43 -3.87
N LEU A 400 7.66 -22.36 -4.26
CA LEU A 400 6.90 -23.19 -3.33
C LEU A 400 7.83 -24.05 -2.48
N LEU A 401 8.76 -24.79 -3.11
CA LEU A 401 9.66 -25.70 -2.41
C LEU A 401 10.66 -24.95 -1.53
N MET A 402 11.22 -23.84 -2.01
CA MET A 402 12.09 -22.96 -1.22
C MET A 402 11.38 -22.38 0.00
N ALA A 403 10.16 -21.85 -0.18
CA ALA A 403 9.41 -21.27 0.92
C ALA A 403 8.97 -22.33 1.94
N TYR A 404 8.50 -23.49 1.48
CA TYR A 404 8.06 -24.57 2.35
C TYR A 404 9.21 -25.20 3.13
N GLY A 405 10.33 -25.50 2.48
CA GLY A 405 11.50 -26.08 3.14
C GLY A 405 12.13 -25.13 4.16
N ALA A 406 12.28 -23.85 3.82
CA ALA A 406 12.76 -22.85 4.77
C ALA A 406 11.80 -22.64 5.95
N TYR A 407 10.48 -22.70 5.70
CA TYR A 407 9.47 -22.64 6.75
C TYR A 407 9.56 -23.84 7.70
N GLN A 408 9.67 -25.06 7.17
CA GLN A 408 9.82 -26.28 7.96
C GLN A 408 11.13 -26.31 8.75
N TYR A 409 12.23 -25.82 8.16
CA TYR A 409 13.52 -25.70 8.84
C TYR A 409 13.46 -24.74 10.04
N GLY A 410 12.69 -23.66 9.93
CA GLY A 410 12.46 -22.71 11.01
C GLY A 410 11.55 -23.24 12.13
N LEU A 411 10.72 -24.25 11.86
CA LEU A 411 9.84 -24.88 12.85
C LEU A 411 10.60 -25.95 13.65
N LYS A 412 10.59 -25.83 14.98
CA LYS A 412 11.05 -26.89 15.89
C LYS A 412 9.92 -27.31 16.82
N PRO A 413 9.48 -28.58 16.79
CA PRO A 413 9.90 -29.67 15.89
C PRO A 413 9.31 -29.55 14.48
N ALA A 414 10.08 -29.99 13.47
CA ALA A 414 9.64 -30.04 12.07
C ALA A 414 8.60 -31.15 11.84
N ASP A 415 7.83 -31.04 10.76
CA ASP A 415 6.85 -32.05 10.38
C ASP A 415 7.51 -33.43 10.10
N ILE A 416 6.97 -34.50 10.70
CA ILE A 416 7.56 -35.86 10.64
C ILE A 416 7.63 -36.37 9.18
N PRO A 417 6.57 -36.26 8.36
CA PRO A 417 6.60 -36.68 6.95
C PRO A 417 7.59 -35.87 6.12
N TRP A 418 7.78 -34.58 6.41
CA TRP A 418 8.79 -33.76 5.73
C TRP A 418 10.21 -34.28 6.01
N THR A 419 10.49 -34.54 7.29
CA THR A 419 11.78 -35.05 7.74
C THR A 419 12.07 -36.44 7.14
N GLN A 420 11.04 -37.29 7.03
CA GLN A 420 11.15 -38.60 6.40
C GLN A 420 11.38 -38.49 4.88
N ALA A 421 10.70 -37.59 4.19
CA ALA A 421 10.88 -37.34 2.75
C ALA A 421 12.28 -36.77 2.44
N LEU A 422 12.85 -35.96 3.35
CA LEU A 422 14.24 -35.49 3.24
C LEU A 422 15.23 -36.64 3.43
N ARG A 423 15.07 -37.45 4.48
CA ARG A 423 15.99 -38.57 4.79
C ARG A 423 15.98 -39.69 3.75
N SER A 424 14.82 -39.95 3.14
CA SER A 424 14.67 -40.98 2.11
C SER A 424 15.21 -40.56 0.73
N GLY A 425 15.58 -39.29 0.55
CA GLY A 425 16.00 -38.75 -0.75
C GLY A 425 14.84 -38.49 -1.72
N GLU A 426 13.60 -38.70 -1.30
CA GLU A 426 12.39 -38.55 -2.11
C GLU A 426 12.26 -37.12 -2.70
N ILE A 427 12.66 -36.11 -1.93
CA ILE A 427 12.63 -34.71 -2.38
C ILE A 427 13.68 -34.46 -3.47
N LEU A 428 14.90 -35.01 -3.33
CA LEU A 428 15.95 -34.88 -4.35
C LEU A 428 15.57 -35.58 -5.65
N GLU A 429 14.99 -36.78 -5.56
CA GLU A 429 14.48 -37.50 -6.72
C GLU A 429 13.37 -36.71 -7.42
N THR A 430 12.45 -36.11 -6.65
CA THR A 430 11.38 -35.27 -7.18
C THR A 430 11.94 -34.03 -7.88
N ILE A 431 12.98 -33.39 -7.33
CA ILE A 431 13.63 -32.24 -7.97
C ILE A 431 14.24 -32.63 -9.32
N ASN A 432 15.02 -33.72 -9.38
CA ASN A 432 15.63 -34.19 -10.63
C ASN A 432 14.54 -34.46 -11.67
N ASN A 433 13.53 -35.24 -11.31
CA ASN A 433 12.46 -35.61 -12.23
C ASN A 433 11.66 -34.40 -12.74
N VAL A 434 11.41 -33.40 -11.90
CA VAL A 434 10.58 -32.23 -12.28
C VAL A 434 11.38 -31.20 -13.08
N PHE A 435 12.58 -30.86 -12.63
CA PHE A 435 13.33 -29.74 -13.21
C PHE A 435 14.15 -30.15 -14.45
N ASP A 436 14.65 -31.38 -14.53
CA ASP A 436 15.36 -31.88 -15.72
C ASP A 436 14.40 -31.95 -16.94
N ARG A 437 13.10 -32.22 -16.69
CA ARG A 437 12.06 -32.26 -17.73
C ARG A 437 11.58 -30.89 -18.18
N LEU A 438 11.83 -29.84 -17.38
CA LEU A 438 11.41 -28.47 -17.69
C LEU A 438 12.46 -27.71 -18.53
N GLY A 439 13.60 -28.34 -18.86
CA GLY A 439 14.54 -27.96 -19.92
C GLY A 439 15.39 -26.71 -19.66
N ASP A 440 14.74 -25.60 -19.33
CA ASP A 440 15.35 -24.29 -19.07
C ASP A 440 15.52 -24.00 -17.56
N ALA A 441 15.15 -24.95 -16.70
CA ALA A 441 15.06 -24.76 -15.26
C ALA A 441 16.17 -25.47 -14.46
N ASN A 442 17.21 -25.98 -15.12
CA ASN A 442 18.29 -26.74 -14.48
C ASN A 442 18.99 -25.94 -13.37
N VAL A 443 19.20 -24.64 -13.57
CA VAL A 443 19.79 -23.74 -12.56
C VAL A 443 18.93 -23.66 -11.29
N LEU A 444 17.59 -23.62 -11.44
CA LEU A 444 16.67 -23.63 -10.31
C LEU A 444 16.71 -24.97 -9.57
N GLY A 445 16.75 -26.08 -10.33
CA GLY A 445 16.90 -27.43 -9.79
C GLY A 445 18.19 -27.59 -9.00
N ASP A 446 19.32 -27.13 -9.52
CA ASP A 446 20.62 -27.22 -8.84
C ASP A 446 20.68 -26.35 -7.58
N THR A 447 20.08 -25.15 -7.63
CA THR A 447 19.94 -24.29 -6.44
C THR A 447 19.12 -24.98 -5.34
N LEU A 448 18.01 -25.64 -5.70
CA LEU A 448 17.20 -26.42 -4.76
C LEU A 448 18.00 -27.57 -4.15
N LYS A 449 18.81 -28.29 -4.93
CA LYS A 449 19.63 -29.40 -4.43
C LYS A 449 20.62 -28.93 -3.36
N ILE A 450 21.22 -27.74 -3.52
CA ILE A 450 22.12 -27.16 -2.52
C ILE A 450 21.38 -26.93 -1.20
N HIS A 451 20.20 -26.29 -1.25
CA HIS A 451 19.42 -26.02 -0.04
C HIS A 451 18.86 -27.27 0.62
N VAL A 452 18.38 -28.24 -0.17
CA VAL A 452 17.92 -29.53 0.36
C VAL A 452 19.06 -30.29 1.04
N SER A 453 20.26 -30.25 0.47
CA SER A 453 21.44 -30.87 1.10
C SER A 453 21.75 -30.23 2.45
N GLN A 454 21.66 -28.89 2.55
CA GLN A 454 21.81 -28.18 3.83
C GLN A 454 20.72 -28.56 4.84
N TRP A 455 19.46 -28.68 4.40
CA TRP A 455 18.39 -29.12 5.29
C TRP A 455 18.58 -30.55 5.79
N ILE A 456 19.15 -31.44 4.96
CA ILE A 456 19.47 -32.82 5.35
C ILE A 456 20.60 -32.86 6.38
N THR A 457 21.66 -32.04 6.23
CA THR A 457 22.80 -32.06 7.17
C THR A 457 22.44 -31.60 8.58
N ASP A 458 21.39 -30.80 8.70
CA ASP A 458 20.99 -30.14 9.93
C ASP A 458 19.86 -30.87 10.69
N ILE A 459 19.34 -31.95 10.10
CA ILE A 459 18.37 -32.91 10.68
C ILE A 459 19.09 -34.01 11.44
#